data_AF-A0A3R7WC99-F1
#
_entry.id   AF-A0A3R7WC99-F1
#
_cell.length_a   1.000
_cell.length_b   1.000
_cell.length_c   1.000
_cell.angle_alpha   90.00
_cell.angle_beta   90.00
_cell.angle_gamma   90.00
#
_symmetry.space_group_name_H-M   'P 1'
#
loop_
_entity.id
_entity.type
_entity.pdbx_description
1 polymer ?
#
loop_
_entity_poly.entity_id
_entity_poly.type
_entity_poly.pdbx_seq_one_letter_code
_entity_poly.pdbx_strand_id
1 'polypeptide(L)'
;MSGGGAPDLLLGIVEARKVHVEDAKKTTSAQDLRDKIAVYEGKHGPAVSIVEKIRQSAPKIAVAAEFKRASPSKGDIAVDADAAGTSLNTS
;
A
#
# COMPACT_ATOMS: atom_id res chain seq x y z
N MET A 1 23.61 20.06 9.37
CA MET A 1 23.26 18.91 10.23
C MET A 1 22.88 17.75 9.32
N SER A 2 23.86 16.90 8.96
CA SER A 2 23.65 15.71 8.12
C SER A 2 23.96 14.48 8.95
N GLY A 3 23.00 13.58 9.13
CA GLY A 3 23.28 12.30 9.79
C GLY A 3 22.06 11.64 10.42
N GLY A 4 21.05 11.31 9.62
CA GLY A 4 20.16 10.20 9.94
C GLY A 4 20.37 9.17 8.85
N GLY A 5 21.05 8.07 9.17
CA GLY A 5 21.29 7.02 8.17
C GLY A 5 19.98 6.33 7.79
N ALA A 6 19.97 5.58 6.67
CA ALA A 6 18.88 4.67 6.34
C ALA A 6 18.43 3.76 7.52
N PRO A 7 19.34 3.28 8.41
CA PRO A 7 18.94 2.51 9.59
C PRO A 7 18.06 3.30 10.57
N ASP A 8 18.38 4.58 10.82
CA ASP A 8 17.64 5.43 11.76
C ASP A 8 16.27 5.81 11.19
N LEU A 9 16.19 6.03 9.88
CA LEU A 9 14.93 6.30 9.19
C LEU A 9 13.98 5.08 9.26
N LEU A 10 14.49 3.88 9.01
CA LEU A 10 13.70 2.66 9.11
C LEU A 10 13.21 2.43 10.53
N LEU A 11 14.06 2.68 11.54
CA LEU A 11 13.66 2.59 12.94
C LEU A 11 12.54 3.58 13.26
N GLY A 12 12.65 4.83 12.81
CA GLY A 12 11.60 5.84 12.96
C GLY A 12 10.26 5.42 12.32
N ILE A 13 10.30 4.81 11.13
CA ILE A 13 9.10 4.26 10.46
C ILE A 13 8.49 3.12 11.28
N VAL A 14 9.30 2.22 11.84
CA VAL A 14 8.84 1.09 12.66
C VAL A 14 8.17 1.57 13.93
N GLU A 15 8.77 2.52 14.65
CA GLU A 15 8.18 3.05 15.89
C GLU A 15 6.87 3.79 15.60
N ALA A 16 6.82 4.63 14.57
CA ALA A 16 5.58 5.26 14.15
C ALA A 16 4.50 4.23 13.76
N ARG A 17 4.88 3.14 13.07
CA ARG A 17 3.94 2.08 12.68
C ARG A 17 3.34 1.38 13.88
N LYS A 18 4.10 1.12 14.95
CA LYS A 18 3.56 0.51 16.19
C LYS A 18 2.44 1.36 16.77
N VAL A 19 2.65 2.67 16.88
CA VAL A 19 1.64 3.62 17.37
C VAL A 19 0.40 3.61 16.48
N HIS A 20 0.58 3.71 15.15
CA HIS A 20 -0.54 3.68 14.21
C HIS A 20 -1.38 2.39 14.28
N VAL A 21 -0.74 1.24 14.49
CA VAL A 21 -1.45 -0.03 14.63
C VAL A 21 -2.25 -0.08 15.93
N GLU A 22 -1.68 0.38 17.04
CA GLU A 22 -2.41 0.44 18.31
C GLU A 22 -3.58 1.43 18.26
N ASP A 23 -3.41 2.57 17.61
CA ASP A 23 -4.51 3.52 17.40
C ASP A 23 -5.61 2.95 16.49
N ALA A 24 -5.25 2.23 15.42
CA ALA A 24 -6.22 1.58 14.54
C ALA A 24 -7.04 0.50 15.27
N LYS A 25 -6.42 -0.27 16.17
CA LYS A 25 -7.11 -1.29 16.98
C LYS A 25 -8.20 -0.71 17.90
N LYS A 26 -8.10 0.57 18.29
CA LYS A 26 -9.12 1.23 19.12
C LYS A 26 -10.43 1.44 18.37
N THR A 27 -10.40 1.50 17.04
CA THR A 27 -11.57 1.80 16.20
C THR A 27 -12.01 0.63 15.33
N THR A 28 -11.12 -0.33 15.06
CA THR A 28 -11.45 -1.53 14.27
C THR A 28 -10.76 -2.75 14.87
N SER A 29 -11.54 -3.75 15.27
CA SER A 29 -11.00 -5.01 15.77
C SER A 29 -10.50 -5.89 14.61
N ALA A 30 -9.67 -6.89 14.94
CA ALA A 30 -9.24 -7.88 13.96
C ALA A 30 -10.41 -8.70 13.40
N GLN A 31 -11.49 -8.89 14.17
CA GLN A 31 -12.68 -9.58 13.69
C GLN A 31 -13.46 -8.70 12.70
N ASP A 32 -13.64 -7.41 13.01
CA ASP A 32 -14.30 -6.47 12.10
C ASP A 32 -13.57 -6.39 10.75
N LEU A 33 -12.22 -6.46 10.75
CA LEU A 33 -11.43 -6.54 9.52
C LEU A 33 -11.72 -7.81 8.73
N ARG A 34 -11.78 -8.98 9.39
CA ARG A 34 -12.11 -10.25 8.73
C ARG A 34 -13.50 -10.23 8.12
N ASP A 35 -14.47 -9.69 8.83
CA ASP A 35 -15.86 -9.59 8.35
C ASP A 35 -15.95 -8.65 7.14
N LYS A 36 -15.26 -7.51 7.18
CA LYS A 36 -15.16 -6.58 6.04
C LYS A 36 -14.49 -7.23 4.82
N ILE A 37 -13.43 -8.03 5.03
CA ILE A 37 -12.78 -8.80 3.95
C ILE A 37 -13.79 -9.78 3.34
N ALA A 38 -14.48 -10.59 4.15
CA ALA A 38 -15.45 -11.57 3.66
C ALA A 38 -16.60 -10.91 2.85
N VAL A 39 -17.11 -9.76 3.32
CA VAL A 39 -18.13 -8.99 2.59
C VAL A 39 -17.59 -8.47 1.26
N TYR A 40 -16.37 -7.93 1.24
CA TYR A 40 -15.74 -7.44 0.02
C TYR A 40 -15.51 -8.57 -0.99
N GLU A 41 -14.96 -9.70 -0.54
CA GLU A 41 -14.70 -10.86 -1.39
C GLU A 41 -15.99 -11.50 -1.90
N GLY A 42 -17.05 -11.55 -1.09
CA GLY A 42 -18.37 -12.03 -1.53
C GLY A 42 -18.96 -11.18 -2.66
N LYS A 43 -18.59 -9.90 -2.76
CA LYS A 43 -19.07 -8.98 -3.80
C LYS A 43 -18.14 -8.90 -5.01
N HIS A 44 -16.82 -8.97 -4.80
CA HIS A 44 -15.82 -8.64 -5.81
C HIS A 44 -14.92 -9.83 -6.20
N GLY A 45 -15.10 -10.98 -5.57
CA GLY A 45 -14.22 -12.13 -5.70
C GLY A 45 -13.02 -12.09 -4.73
N PRO A 46 -12.29 -13.20 -4.59
CA PRO A 46 -11.16 -13.30 -3.69
C PRO A 46 -9.99 -12.42 -4.13
N ALA A 47 -9.06 -12.17 -3.22
CA ALA A 47 -7.81 -11.50 -3.54
C ALA A 47 -7.08 -12.17 -4.74
N VAL A 48 -6.63 -11.36 -5.69
CA VAL A 48 -5.89 -11.83 -6.87
C VAL A 48 -4.46 -12.23 -6.47
N SER A 49 -4.01 -13.40 -6.94
CA SER A 49 -2.61 -13.80 -6.80
C SER A 49 -1.71 -12.95 -7.70
N ILE A 50 -0.91 -12.07 -7.10
CA ILE A 50 0.08 -11.24 -7.82
C ILE A 50 1.09 -12.13 -8.53
N VAL A 51 1.53 -13.22 -7.89
CA VAL A 51 2.51 -14.16 -8.44
C VAL A 51 1.96 -14.81 -9.72
N GLU A 52 0.71 -15.26 -9.69
CA GLU A 52 0.08 -15.86 -10.87
C GLU A 52 -0.10 -14.82 -11.97
N LYS A 53 -0.54 -13.60 -11.64
CA LYS A 53 -0.68 -12.52 -12.62
C LYS A 53 0.64 -12.21 -13.31
N ILE A 54 1.72 -12.04 -12.56
CA ILE A 54 3.06 -11.81 -13.12
C ILE A 54 3.45 -12.94 -14.08
N ARG A 55 3.25 -14.20 -13.66
CA ARG A 55 3.57 -15.37 -14.50
C ARG A 55 2.73 -15.44 -15.78
N GLN A 56 1.47 -15.01 -15.73
CA GLN A 56 0.54 -15.06 -16.87
C GLN A 56 0.73 -13.89 -17.84
N SER A 57 0.89 -12.66 -17.34
CA SER A 57 0.81 -11.45 -18.15
C SER A 57 2.17 -10.91 -18.62
N ALA A 58 3.26 -11.41 -18.05
CA ALA A 58 4.56 -10.79 -18.16
C ALA A 58 5.70 -11.83 -18.23
N PRO A 59 5.77 -12.66 -19.29
CA PRO A 59 6.80 -13.69 -19.42
C PRO A 59 8.23 -13.12 -19.54
N LYS A 60 8.38 -11.81 -19.77
CA LYS A 60 9.66 -11.11 -19.89
C LYS A 60 9.85 -9.98 -18.87
N ILE A 61 8.84 -9.12 -18.69
CA ILE A 61 8.90 -7.96 -17.77
C ILE A 61 7.50 -7.70 -17.20
N ALA A 62 7.41 -7.59 -15.88
CA ALA A 62 6.21 -7.15 -15.16
C ALA A 62 6.43 -5.76 -14.57
N VAL A 63 5.39 -4.91 -14.61
CA VAL A 63 5.43 -3.57 -14.02
C VAL A 63 4.40 -3.50 -12.89
N ALA A 64 4.85 -3.15 -11.69
CA ALA A 64 4.00 -2.74 -10.58
C ALA A 64 4.01 -1.21 -10.52
N ALA A 65 2.99 -0.57 -11.10
CA ALA A 65 2.83 0.87 -11.01
C ALA A 65 2.41 1.26 -9.59
N GLU A 66 3.20 2.11 -8.93
CA GLU A 66 2.95 2.56 -7.57
C GLU A 66 2.44 4.01 -7.56
N PHE A 67 1.30 4.24 -6.89
CA PHE A 67 0.81 5.58 -6.60
C PHE A 67 1.38 6.04 -5.25
N LYS A 68 2.24 7.07 -5.24
CA LYS A 68 2.91 7.58 -4.05
C LYS A 68 2.92 9.11 -4.02
N ARG A 69 2.41 9.69 -2.93
CA ARG A 69 2.35 11.15 -2.75
C ARG A 69 3.72 11.77 -2.46
N ALA A 70 4.51 11.14 -1.59
CA ALA A 70 5.79 11.68 -1.12
C ALA A 70 6.75 10.54 -0.73
N SER A 71 8.05 10.85 -0.64
CA SER A 71 9.04 9.92 -0.07
C SER A 71 10.03 10.66 0.83
N PRO A 72 10.60 10.01 1.87
CA PRO A 72 11.58 10.65 2.75
C PRO A 72 12.80 11.24 2.02
N SER A 73 13.21 10.62 0.90
CA SER A 73 14.40 11.04 0.14
C SER A 73 14.11 12.09 -0.94
N LYS A 74 12.84 12.33 -1.30
CA LYS A 74 12.45 13.23 -2.40
C LYS A 74 11.40 14.28 -2.02
N GLY A 75 10.87 14.25 -0.79
CA GLY A 75 9.78 15.14 -0.38
C GLY A 75 8.48 14.80 -1.10
N ASP A 76 7.62 15.79 -1.30
CA ASP A 76 6.38 15.65 -2.07
C ASP A 76 6.67 15.40 -3.55
N ILE A 77 6.07 14.34 -4.09
CA ILE A 77 6.26 13.87 -5.48
C ILE A 77 5.01 14.15 -6.32
N ALA A 78 3.82 14.04 -5.73
CA ALA A 78 2.55 14.18 -6.45
C ALA A 78 1.48 14.86 -5.59
N VAL A 79 1.55 16.20 -5.54
CA VAL A 79 0.67 17.04 -4.71
C VAL A 79 -0.81 17.01 -5.12
N ASP A 80 -1.08 16.74 -6.41
CA ASP A 80 -2.43 16.70 -7.01
C ASP A 80 -2.86 15.29 -7.43
N ALA A 81 -2.21 14.24 -6.93
CA ALA A 81 -2.53 12.87 -7.32
C ALA A 81 -3.93 12.45 -6.84
N ASP A 82 -4.83 12.18 -7.80
CA ASP A 82 -6.05 11.41 -7.59
C ASP A 82 -5.79 9.93 -7.94
N ALA A 83 -5.79 9.08 -6.91
CA ALA A 83 -5.56 7.64 -7.05
C ALA A 83 -6.69 6.93 -7.82
N ALA A 84 -7.90 7.49 -7.85
CA ALA A 84 -9.02 6.90 -8.59
C ALA A 84 -8.94 7.24 -10.08
N GLY A 85 -8.65 8.51 -10.42
CA GLY A 85 -8.54 8.98 -11.81
C GLY A 85 -7.37 8.38 -12.61
N THR A 86 -6.34 7.86 -11.93
CA THR A 86 -5.18 7.21 -12.58
C THR A 86 -5.39 5.74 -12.95
N SER A 87 -6.55 5.15 -12.63
CA SER A 87 -6.87 3.73 -12.85
C SER A 87 -7.68 3.44 -14.13
N LEU A 88 -8.10 4.47 -14.89
CA LEU A 88 -9.03 4.34 -16.01
C LEU A 88 -8.41 4.71 -17.36
N ASN A 89 -7.55 3.85 -17.93
CA ASN A 89 -7.40 3.77 -19.38
C ASN A 89 -6.76 2.44 -19.85
N THR A 90 -7.49 1.33 -19.77
CA THR A 90 -7.24 0.14 -20.61
C THR A 90 -8.56 -0.61 -20.81
N SER A 91 -9.33 -0.19 -21.82
CA SER A 91 -10.35 -1.01 -22.49
C SER A 91 -9.71 -1.77 -23.65
#